data_AF-A0A0D8JU41-F1
#
_entry.id   AF-A0A0D8JU41-F1
#
_cell.length_a   1.000
_cell.length_b   1.000
_cell.length_c   1.000
_cell.angle_alpha   90.00
_cell.angle_beta   90.00
_cell.angle_gamma   90.00
#
_symmetry.space_group_name_H-M   'P 1'
#
loop_
_entity.id
_entity.type
_entity.pdbx_description
1 polymer ?
#
loop_
_entity_poly.entity_id
_entity_poly.type
_entity_poly.pdbx_seq_one_letter_code
_entity_poly.pdbx_strand_id
1 'polypeptide(L)'
;MKWRHPKRFFCVLASLMVSEQGIVPRFFGTMDKFDPKPCQPYLRKFMDDKYPPSAIFLEYIPNLEMLDLNNYTQARMNQFLEAIREIHKALVEHGDAKPRNLLIVRGDPERVTESELFWMKKKNI
;
A
#
# COMPACT_ATOMS: atom_id res chain seq x y z
N MET A 1 16.15 -18.32 -2.46
CA MET A 1 14.68 -18.30 -2.21
C MET A 1 13.96 -17.92 -3.48
N LYS A 2 13.23 -18.87 -4.10
CA LYS A 2 12.43 -18.61 -5.30
C LYS A 2 11.01 -18.22 -4.86
N TRP A 3 10.71 -16.92 -4.92
CA TRP A 3 9.39 -16.38 -4.66
C TRP A 3 8.45 -16.74 -5.81
N ARG A 4 7.72 -17.86 -5.69
CA ARG A 4 6.79 -18.27 -6.77
C ARG A 4 5.36 -17.81 -6.56
N HIS A 5 4.78 -17.75 -5.35
CA HIS A 5 3.37 -17.32 -5.20
C HIS A 5 2.98 -16.70 -3.82
N PRO A 6 3.51 -15.53 -3.38
CA PRO A 6 3.14 -14.96 -2.06
C PRO A 6 2.25 -13.69 -2.13
N LYS A 7 2.07 -13.07 -3.30
CA LYS A 7 1.56 -11.70 -3.40
C LYS A 7 0.03 -11.55 -3.25
N ARG A 8 -0.73 -12.65 -3.35
CA ARG A 8 -2.21 -12.58 -3.48
C ARG A 8 -2.98 -12.76 -2.18
N PHE A 9 -2.51 -13.62 -1.28
CA PHE A 9 -3.36 -14.07 -0.17
C PHE A 9 -3.21 -13.21 1.09
N PHE A 10 -2.00 -12.69 1.35
CA PHE A 10 -1.73 -11.92 2.57
C PHE A 10 -2.13 -10.44 2.46
N CYS A 11 -1.95 -9.82 1.29
CA CYS A 11 -2.33 -8.42 1.08
C CYS A 11 -3.85 -8.20 1.14
N VAL A 12 -4.66 -9.15 0.66
CA VAL A 12 -6.12 -8.96 0.53
C VAL A 12 -6.84 -9.02 1.89
N LEU A 13 -6.45 -9.92 2.80
CA LEU A 13 -7.06 -10.05 4.13
C LEU A 13 -6.78 -8.83 5.03
N ALA A 14 -5.56 -8.27 4.95
CA ALA A 14 -5.21 -7.05 5.66
C ALA A 14 -5.95 -5.82 5.10
N SER A 15 -6.11 -5.76 3.77
CA SER A 15 -6.74 -4.61 3.09
C SER A 15 -8.25 -4.54 3.29
N LEU A 16 -8.96 -5.66 3.33
CA LEU A 16 -10.43 -5.65 3.34
C LEU A 16 -11.03 -5.15 4.67
N MET A 17 -10.39 -5.41 5.81
CA MET A 17 -10.88 -4.95 7.12
C MET A 17 -10.38 -3.54 7.49
N VAL A 18 -9.19 -3.16 7.04
CA VAL A 18 -8.51 -1.91 7.41
C VAL A 18 -8.86 -0.75 6.45
N SER A 19 -9.36 -1.05 5.25
CA SER A 19 -9.64 -0.02 4.24
C SER A 19 -10.97 0.72 4.41
N GLU A 20 -11.98 0.16 5.07
CA GLU A 20 -13.22 0.91 5.37
C GLU A 20 -12.95 2.11 6.30
N GLN A 21 -11.90 2.01 7.12
CA GLN A 21 -11.45 3.06 8.03
C GLN A 21 -10.50 4.06 7.35
N GLY A 22 -10.18 3.88 6.06
CA GLY A 22 -9.28 4.74 5.30
C GLY A 22 -7.79 4.60 5.64
N ILE A 23 -7.42 3.62 6.47
CA ILE A 23 -6.05 3.40 6.95
C ILE A 23 -5.13 2.89 5.82
N VAL A 24 -5.64 1.97 4.99
CA VAL A 24 -4.96 1.49 3.78
C VAL A 24 -5.81 1.77 2.54
N PRO A 25 -5.19 2.05 1.38
CA PRO A 25 -5.91 2.23 0.13
C PRO A 25 -6.77 1.01 -0.21
N ARG A 26 -7.99 1.22 -0.71
CA ARG A 26 -8.86 0.11 -1.13
C ARG A 26 -8.19 -0.74 -2.20
N PHE A 27 -8.27 -2.05 -2.06
CA PHE A 27 -7.81 -3.00 -3.07
C PHE A 27 -8.95 -3.33 -4.04
N PHE A 28 -8.72 -3.10 -5.33
CA PHE A 28 -9.70 -3.38 -6.40
C PHE A 28 -9.44 -4.69 -7.15
N GLY A 29 -8.22 -5.22 -7.11
CA GLY A 29 -7.90 -6.47 -7.79
C GLY A 29 -6.45 -6.60 -8.23
N THR A 30 -6.18 -7.69 -8.95
CA THR A 30 -4.88 -7.92 -9.60
C THR A 30 -5.06 -8.28 -11.07
N MET A 31 -4.10 -7.94 -11.90
CA MET A 31 -3.97 -8.42 -13.27
C MET A 31 -2.61 -9.08 -13.46
N ASP A 32 -2.59 -10.25 -14.09
CA ASP A 32 -1.36 -11.01 -14.30
C ASP A 32 -0.90 -10.99 -15.74
N LYS A 33 0.41 -10.80 -15.91
CA LYS A 33 1.14 -11.02 -17.17
C LYS A 33 0.43 -10.42 -18.39
N PHE A 34 0.00 -9.16 -18.28
CA PHE A 34 -0.75 -8.49 -19.33
C PHE A 34 0.17 -7.88 -20.38
N ASP A 35 -0.36 -7.67 -21.59
CA ASP A 35 0.36 -6.97 -22.66
C ASP A 35 0.41 -5.47 -22.35
N PRO A 36 1.58 -4.83 -22.17
CA PRO A 36 1.68 -3.40 -21.89
C PRO A 36 1.44 -2.52 -23.13
N LYS A 37 1.37 -3.08 -24.35
CA LYS A 37 1.19 -2.31 -25.60
C LYS A 37 -0.04 -1.39 -25.62
N PRO A 38 -1.23 -1.80 -25.16
CA PRO A 38 -2.40 -0.94 -25.17
C PRO A 38 -2.29 0.24 -24.19
N CYS A 39 -1.38 0.17 -23.22
CA CYS A 39 -1.20 1.17 -22.15
C CYS A 39 -0.13 2.22 -22.47
N GLN A 40 0.24 2.36 -23.75
CA GLN A 40 1.18 3.38 -24.20
C GLN A 40 0.56 4.79 -24.11
N PRO A 41 1.34 5.81 -23.73
CA PRO A 41 2.79 5.78 -23.50
C PRO A 41 3.21 5.38 -22.06
N TYR A 42 2.26 5.23 -21.14
CA TYR A 42 2.52 5.16 -19.69
C TYR A 42 3.33 3.94 -19.26
N LEU A 43 3.14 2.79 -19.92
CA LEU A 43 3.84 1.54 -19.59
C LEU A 43 4.98 1.21 -20.56
N ARG A 44 5.53 2.21 -21.27
CA ARG A 44 6.60 2.00 -22.26
C ARG A 44 7.82 1.28 -21.72
N LYS A 45 8.18 1.53 -20.46
CA LYS A 45 9.36 0.92 -19.82
C LYS A 45 9.28 -0.61 -19.69
N PHE A 46 8.08 -1.18 -19.76
CA PHE A 46 7.85 -2.63 -19.63
C PHE A 46 7.81 -3.37 -20.97
N MET A 47 7.96 -2.67 -22.09
CA MET A 47 7.83 -3.24 -23.44
C MET A 47 8.89 -4.29 -23.77
N ASP A 48 10.11 -4.06 -23.30
CA ASP A 48 11.28 -4.89 -23.61
C ASP A 48 11.64 -5.84 -22.44
N ASP A 49 10.79 -5.88 -21.42
CA ASP A 49 10.99 -6.77 -20.27
C ASP A 49 10.85 -8.23 -20.69
N LYS A 50 11.77 -9.07 -20.19
CA LYS A 50 11.77 -10.52 -20.44
C LYS A 50 10.46 -11.21 -20.02
N TYR A 51 9.76 -10.66 -19.02
CA TYR A 51 8.52 -11.21 -18.50
C TYR A 51 7.43 -10.13 -18.52
N PRO A 52 6.19 -10.46 -18.97
CA PRO A 52 5.10 -9.50 -18.95
C PRO A 52 4.79 -9.00 -17.53
N PRO A 53 4.44 -7.72 -17.36
CA PRO A 53 4.13 -7.15 -16.06
C PRO A 53 2.86 -7.74 -15.44
N SER A 54 2.80 -7.73 -14.11
CA SER A 54 1.57 -7.93 -13.33
C SER A 54 1.27 -6.64 -12.54
N ALA A 55 0.00 -6.34 -12.32
CA ALA A 55 -0.46 -5.15 -11.62
C ALA A 55 -1.36 -5.49 -10.42
N ILE A 56 -1.34 -4.61 -9.43
CA ILE A 56 -2.34 -4.52 -8.35
C ILE A 56 -3.06 -3.19 -8.54
N PHE A 57 -4.38 -3.20 -8.46
CA PHE A 57 -5.20 -1.99 -8.52
C PHE A 57 -5.58 -1.56 -7.12
N LEU A 58 -5.21 -0.33 -6.78
CA LEU A 58 -5.49 0.30 -5.49
C LEU A 58 -6.29 1.58 -5.69
N GLU A 59 -6.92 2.04 -4.61
CA GLU A 59 -7.52 3.37 -4.53
C GLU A 59 -6.52 4.46 -4.90
N TYR A 60 -6.93 5.30 -5.83
CA TYR A 60 -6.24 6.55 -6.10
C TYR A 60 -6.66 7.59 -5.07
N ILE A 61 -5.73 8.02 -4.23
CA ILE A 61 -5.95 9.08 -3.25
C ILE A 61 -5.21 10.33 -3.76
N PRO A 62 -5.92 11.40 -4.14
CA PRO A 62 -5.29 12.62 -4.63
C PRO A 62 -4.52 13.32 -3.50
N ASN A 63 -3.50 14.10 -3.88
CA ASN A 63 -2.70 14.92 -2.96
C ASN A 63 -1.95 14.12 -1.87
N LEU A 64 -1.60 12.87 -2.15
CA LEU A 64 -0.73 12.09 -1.28
C LEU A 64 0.70 12.65 -1.26
N GLU A 65 1.22 12.87 -0.06
CA GLU A 65 2.58 13.29 0.22
C GLU A 65 3.20 12.31 1.23
N MET A 66 4.50 12.03 1.07
CA MET A 66 5.24 11.24 2.07
C MET A 66 5.42 12.07 3.35
N LEU A 67 5.41 11.41 4.51
CA LEU A 67 5.80 12.05 5.75
C LEU A 67 7.26 12.54 5.66
N ASP A 68 7.46 13.81 5.95
CA ASP A 68 8.75 14.47 6.08
C ASP A 68 8.78 15.39 7.32
N LEU A 69 9.90 16.09 7.53
CA LEU A 69 10.04 17.00 8.67
C LEU A 69 9.16 18.26 8.55
N ASN A 70 8.78 18.66 7.34
CA ASN A 70 7.99 19.88 7.09
C ASN A 70 6.50 19.64 7.36
N ASN A 71 6.03 18.41 7.13
CA ASN A 71 4.64 18.02 7.28
C ASN A 71 4.40 17.12 8.51
N TYR A 72 5.42 16.93 9.35
CA TYR A 72 5.31 16.23 10.62
C TYR A 72 4.42 16.99 11.62
N THR A 73 3.47 16.28 12.22
CA THR A 73 2.74 16.76 13.42
C THR A 73 2.51 15.60 14.38
N GLN A 74 2.41 15.90 15.68
CA GLN A 74 2.09 14.88 16.69
C GLN A 74 0.74 14.21 16.42
N ALA A 75 -0.25 14.96 15.93
CA ALA A 75 -1.56 14.43 15.59
C ALA A 75 -1.48 13.34 14.51
N ARG A 76 -0.73 13.59 13.43
CA ARG A 76 -0.51 12.61 12.35
C ARG A 76 0.19 11.36 12.86
N MET A 77 1.20 11.51 13.71
CA MET A 77 1.89 10.36 14.31
C MET A 77 0.97 9.53 15.21
N ASN A 78 0.09 10.17 15.98
CA ASN A 78 -0.89 9.44 16.78
C ASN A 78 -1.85 8.63 15.89
N GLN A 79 -2.26 9.19 14.74
CA GLN A 79 -3.09 8.47 13.78
C GLN A 79 -2.34 7.30 13.12
N PHE A 80 -1.07 7.47 12.74
CA PHE A 80 -0.25 6.35 12.25
C PHE A 80 -0.10 5.25 13.30
N LEU A 81 0.08 5.59 14.57
CA LEU A 81 0.13 4.61 15.65
C LEU A 81 -1.18 3.84 15.79
N GLU A 82 -2.32 4.51 15.65
CA GLU A 82 -3.62 3.86 15.69
C GLU A 82 -3.85 2.97 14.47
N ALA A 83 -3.49 3.43 13.28
CA ALA A 83 -3.49 2.64 12.05
C ALA A 83 -2.69 1.33 12.20
N ILE A 84 -1.47 1.41 12.73
CA ILE A 84 -0.63 0.23 12.98
C ILE A 84 -1.27 -0.70 14.02
N ARG A 85 -1.94 -0.16 15.05
CA ARG A 85 -2.69 -0.98 16.02
C ARG A 85 -3.85 -1.73 15.38
N GLU A 86 -4.61 -1.08 14.50
CA GLU A 86 -5.69 -1.75 13.75
C GLU A 86 -5.15 -2.86 12.84
N ILE A 87 -4.04 -2.61 12.14
CA ILE A 87 -3.34 -3.64 11.35
C ILE A 87 -2.93 -4.82 12.25
N HIS A 88 -2.39 -4.55 13.44
CA HIS A 88 -2.03 -5.59 14.40
C HIS A 88 -3.25 -6.36 14.95
N LYS A 89 -4.41 -5.71 15.14
CA LYS A 89 -5.67 -6.38 15.54
C LYS A 89 -6.13 -7.38 14.48
N ALA A 90 -5.86 -7.10 13.21
CA ALA A 90 -6.09 -8.03 12.10
C ALA A 90 -5.05 -9.16 12.00
N LEU A 91 -4.16 -9.32 12.99
CA LEU A 91 -3.07 -10.31 13.03
C LEU A 91 -2.06 -10.15 11.88
N VAL A 92 -1.88 -8.92 11.42
CA VAL A 92 -0.93 -8.54 10.38
C VAL A 92 0.14 -7.66 10.99
N GLU A 93 1.37 -7.79 10.54
CA GLU A 93 2.51 -6.92 10.91
C GLU A 93 2.97 -6.15 9.68
N HIS A 94 3.11 -4.82 9.76
CA HIS A 94 3.45 -3.96 8.61
C HIS A 94 4.88 -4.19 8.05
N GLY A 95 5.84 -4.58 8.89
CA GLY A 95 7.19 -4.97 8.47
C GLY A 95 8.14 -3.85 7.98
N ASP A 96 7.62 -2.69 7.54
CA ASP A 96 8.44 -1.55 7.05
C ASP A 96 7.75 -0.19 7.30
N ALA A 97 7.41 0.11 8.56
CA ALA A 97 6.78 1.38 8.98
C ALA A 97 7.77 2.56 9.02
N LYS A 98 8.37 2.87 7.86
CA LYS A 98 9.31 3.99 7.69
C LYS A 98 8.60 5.17 7.04
N PRO A 99 9.08 6.42 7.23
CA PRO A 99 8.43 7.63 6.73
C PRO A 99 8.05 7.60 5.24
N ARG A 100 8.81 6.86 4.40
CA ARG A 100 8.48 6.68 2.98
C ARG A 100 7.16 5.95 2.69
N ASN A 101 6.66 5.20 3.66
CA ASN A 101 5.44 4.39 3.56
C ASN A 101 4.29 5.01 4.35
N LEU A 102 4.61 5.97 5.23
CA LEU A 102 3.67 6.79 5.97
C LEU A 102 3.23 7.94 5.05
N LEU A 103 2.06 7.83 4.43
CA LEU A 103 1.54 8.88 3.55
C LEU A 103 0.49 9.74 4.25
N ILE A 104 0.46 11.00 3.83
CA ILE A 104 -0.42 12.04 4.32
C ILE A 104 -1.20 12.59 3.13
N VAL A 105 -2.47 12.93 3.34
CA VAL A 105 -3.24 13.68 2.33
C VAL A 105 -3.09 15.18 2.57
N ARG A 106 -2.47 15.89 1.64
CA ARG A 106 -2.30 17.34 1.74
C ARG A 106 -3.66 18.04 1.68
N GLY A 107 -3.88 18.99 2.58
CA GLY A 107 -5.15 19.71 2.72
C GLY A 107 -6.18 19.01 3.59
N ASP A 108 -5.91 17.78 4.03
CA ASP A 108 -6.68 17.05 5.02
C ASP A 108 -5.78 16.72 6.22
N PRO A 109 -5.80 17.54 7.29
CA PRO A 109 -4.89 17.38 8.41
C PRO A 109 -5.11 16.07 9.18
N GLU A 110 -6.27 15.42 9.02
CA GLU A 110 -6.68 14.24 9.78
C GLU A 110 -6.60 12.94 8.96
N ARG A 111 -6.35 13.01 7.65
CA ARG A 111 -6.24 11.80 6.82
C ARG A 111 -4.80 11.39 6.59
N VAL A 112 -4.44 10.25 7.19
CA VAL A 112 -3.18 9.53 6.94
C VAL A 112 -3.49 8.17 6.29
N THR A 113 -2.56 7.65 5.50
CA THR A 113 -2.69 6.35 4.86
C THR A 113 -1.35 5.65 4.70
N GLU A 114 -1.34 4.32 4.76
CA GLU A 114 -0.15 3.49 4.56
C GLU A 114 -0.15 2.92 3.14
N SER A 115 0.91 3.17 2.36
CA SER A 115 0.91 2.83 0.93
C SER A 115 1.49 1.46 0.56
N GLU A 116 1.93 0.64 1.50
CA GLU A 116 2.72 -0.56 1.16
C GLU A 116 2.20 -1.87 1.78
N LEU A 117 1.35 -2.57 1.01
CA LEU A 117 0.87 -3.92 1.35
C LEU A 117 1.93 -5.03 1.24
N PHE A 118 3.11 -4.74 0.64
CA PHE A 118 4.11 -5.77 0.31
C PHE A 118 4.95 -6.25 1.48
N TRP A 119 5.01 -5.48 2.57
CA TRP A 119 5.78 -5.84 3.77
C TRP A 119 4.91 -6.43 4.88
N MET A 120 3.60 -6.53 4.64
CA MET A 120 2.65 -7.13 5.56
C MET A 120 2.86 -8.64 5.71
N LYS A 121 3.03 -9.10 6.94
CA LYS A 121 3.21 -10.53 7.26
C LYS A 121 2.23 -10.98 8.33
N LYS A 122 1.96 -12.28 8.40
CA LYS A 122 1.21 -12.84 9.53
C LYS A 122 1.99 -12.59 10.80
N LYS A 123 1.32 -12.04 11.81
CA LYS A 123 1.87 -12.03 13.16
C LYS A 123 1.74 -13.44 13.72
N ASN A 124 2.87 -14.05 14.09
CA ASN A 124 2.87 -15.32 14.83
C ASN A 124 2.57 -15.01 16.30
N ILE A 125 1.59 -15.70 16.88
CA ILE A 125 1.27 -15.69 18.32
C ILE A 125 1.93 -16.92 18.94
#